data_AF-A0A2T1CEX5-F1
#
_entry.id   AF-A0A2T1CEX5-F1
#
_cell.length_a   1.000
_cell.length_b   1.000
_cell.length_c   1.000
_cell.angle_alpha   90.00
_cell.angle_beta   90.00
_cell.angle_gamma   90.00
#
_symmetry.space_group_name_H-M   'P 1'
#
loop_
_entity.id
_entity.type
_entity.pdbx_description
1 polymer ?
#
loop_
_entity_poly.entity_id
_entity_poly.type
_entity_poly.pdbx_seq_one_letter_code
_entity_poly.pdbx_strand_id
1 'polypeptide(L)'
;MSVAPTGCHLALYQARGQYKTYWYYKLQAKEAIFPSKKESGKFSRYQHLGAAGTESHVNGVMMVIKRNQIDEPQKSIDSLRDSWSDLYSDLEEKKKFSSRF
;
A
#
# COMPACT_ATOMS: atom_id res chain seq x y z
N MET A 1 -18.15 -1.86 -0.55
CA MET A 1 -16.94 -2.06 -1.37
C MET A 1 -15.71 -1.74 -0.52
N SER A 2 -14.72 -2.64 -0.41
CA SER A 2 -13.56 -2.51 0.48
C SER A 2 -12.36 -1.79 -0.17
N VAL A 3 -11.48 -1.22 0.66
CA VAL A 3 -10.16 -0.63 0.30
C VAL A 3 -9.09 -1.45 1.02
N ALA A 4 -7.94 -1.72 0.40
CA ALA A 4 -6.87 -2.45 1.06
C ALA A 4 -6.31 -1.63 2.26
N PRO A 5 -5.88 -2.28 3.36
CA PRO A 5 -5.14 -1.59 4.41
C PRO A 5 -3.84 -0.97 3.87
N THR A 6 -3.34 0.08 4.54
CA THR A 6 -2.12 0.79 4.12
C THR A 6 -0.93 -0.18 4.05
N GLY A 7 -0.11 -0.03 3.01
CA GLY A 7 1.07 -0.87 2.77
C GLY A 7 0.76 -2.28 2.27
N CYS A 8 -0.50 -2.60 1.98
CA CYS A 8 -0.84 -3.87 1.35
C CYS A 8 -0.54 -3.89 -0.15
N HIS A 9 -0.11 -5.03 -0.67
CA HIS A 9 0.12 -5.23 -2.10
C HIS A 9 -0.28 -6.66 -2.53
N LEU A 10 -0.51 -6.83 -3.83
CA LEU A 10 -0.73 -8.15 -4.42
C LEU A 10 0.60 -8.79 -4.79
N ALA A 11 0.74 -10.08 -4.50
CA ALA A 11 1.89 -10.87 -4.89
C ALA A 11 1.45 -12.20 -5.51
N LEU A 12 2.11 -12.57 -6.61
CA LEU A 12 1.93 -13.82 -7.32
C LEU A 12 2.91 -14.86 -6.76
N TYR A 13 2.38 -16.03 -6.41
CA TYR A 13 3.14 -17.15 -5.87
C TYR A 13 3.03 -18.36 -6.77
N GLN A 14 4.15 -19.07 -6.86
CA GLN A 14 4.21 -20.39 -7.47
C GLN A 14 4.14 -21.45 -6.37
N ALA A 15 3.27 -22.44 -6.54
CA ALA A 15 3.30 -23.67 -5.79
C ALA A 15 3.60 -24.84 -6.72
N ARG A 16 4.56 -25.68 -6.30
CA ARG A 16 4.90 -26.93 -7.00
C ARG A 16 4.15 -28.07 -6.32
N GLY A 17 3.13 -28.58 -6.98
CA GLY A 17 2.51 -29.85 -6.60
C GLY A 17 3.29 -31.02 -7.20
N GLN A 18 2.98 -32.24 -6.74
CA GLN A 18 3.63 -33.47 -7.18
C GLN A 18 3.55 -33.72 -8.70
N TYR A 19 2.46 -33.29 -9.34
CA TYR A 19 2.20 -33.51 -10.77
C TYR A 19 2.05 -32.24 -11.59
N LYS A 20 1.89 -31.08 -10.94
CA LYS A 20 1.56 -29.81 -11.58
C LYS A 20 2.09 -28.64 -10.77
N THR A 21 2.63 -27.66 -11.47
CA THR A 21 2.86 -26.32 -10.93
C THR A 21 1.60 -25.48 -11.09
N TYR A 22 1.21 -24.77 -10.03
CA TYR A 22 0.09 -23.82 -10.09
C TYR A 22 0.48 -22.47 -9.50
N TRP A 23 -0.16 -21.44 -10.01
CA TRP A 23 0.06 -20.06 -9.62
C TRP A 23 -1.16 -19.55 -8.87
N TYR A 24 -0.93 -18.72 -7.86
CA TYR A 24 -1.99 -18.13 -7.06
C TYR A 24 -1.55 -16.80 -6.47
N TYR A 25 -2.52 -15.97 -6.12
CA TYR A 25 -2.28 -14.64 -5.57
C TYR A 25 -2.48 -14.61 -4.07
N LYS A 26 -1.73 -13.73 -3.42
CA LYS A 26 -1.94 -13.32 -2.03
C LYS A 26 -2.03 -11.81 -1.94
N LEU A 27 -2.92 -11.33 -1.09
CA LEU A 27 -2.81 -9.98 -0.54
C LEU A 27 -1.80 -10.04 0.61
N GLN A 28 -0.73 -9.26 0.51
CA GLN A 28 0.36 -9.19 1.48
C GLN A 28 0.27 -7.88 2.26
N ALA A 29 0.54 -7.93 3.55
CA ALA A 29 0.64 -6.78 4.44
C ALA A 29 1.98 -6.80 5.18
N LYS A 30 2.44 -5.63 5.62
CA LYS A 30 3.64 -5.51 6.47
C LYS A 30 3.44 -6.19 7.83
N GLU A 31 2.26 -5.99 8.42
CA GLU A 31 1.87 -6.47 9.74
C GLU A 31 0.83 -7.59 9.66
N ALA A 32 0.71 -8.38 10.73
CA ALA A 32 -0.21 -9.49 10.79
C ALA A 32 -1.63 -8.99 11.07
N ILE A 33 -2.38 -8.70 9.99
CA ILE A 33 -3.70 -8.08 10.05
C ILE A 33 -4.83 -8.96 9.50
N PHE A 34 -4.51 -10.03 8.78
CA PHE A 34 -5.52 -10.92 8.20
C PHE A 34 -5.84 -12.08 9.12
N PRO A 35 -7.11 -12.33 9.48
CA PRO A 35 -7.48 -13.47 10.31
C PRO A 35 -6.98 -14.79 9.72
N SER A 36 -6.30 -15.59 10.54
CA SER A 36 -5.84 -16.92 10.14
C SER A 36 -7.02 -17.87 10.03
N LYS A 37 -7.12 -18.58 8.90
CA LYS A 37 -8.10 -19.66 8.75
C LYS A 37 -7.75 -20.92 9.56
N LYS A 38 -6.48 -21.08 9.97
CA LYS A 38 -6.00 -22.30 10.62
C LYS A 38 -6.16 -22.25 12.14
N GLU A 39 -6.05 -21.07 12.73
CA GLU A 39 -5.99 -20.90 14.18
C GLU A 39 -6.85 -19.69 14.56
N SER A 40 -7.94 -19.95 15.29
CA SER A 40 -8.83 -18.91 15.80
C SER A 40 -8.06 -17.93 16.69
N GLY A 41 -8.27 -16.63 16.52
CA GLY A 41 -7.60 -15.58 17.28
C GLY A 41 -6.19 -15.22 16.80
N LYS A 42 -5.61 -15.94 15.83
CA LYS A 42 -4.32 -15.57 15.24
C LYS A 42 -4.50 -14.77 13.95
N PHE A 43 -3.60 -13.81 13.75
CA PHE A 43 -3.52 -13.03 12.51
C PHE A 43 -2.30 -13.44 11.69
N SER A 44 -2.37 -13.17 10.41
CA SER A 44 -1.34 -13.46 9.42
C SER A 44 -1.05 -12.22 8.58
N ARG A 45 0.15 -12.17 8.02
CA ARG A 45 0.59 -11.11 7.11
C ARG A 45 0.03 -11.26 5.69
N TYR A 46 -0.69 -12.35 5.41
CA TYR A 46 -1.19 -12.59 4.07
C TYR A 46 -2.57 -13.22 4.04
N GLN A 47 -3.36 -12.84 3.04
CA GLN A 47 -4.61 -13.48 2.70
C GLN A 47 -4.47 -14.19 1.35
N HIS A 48 -4.76 -15.50 1.31
CA HIS A 48 -4.77 -16.26 0.07
C HIS A 48 -6.00 -15.89 -0.77
N LEU A 49 -5.79 -15.52 -2.04
CA LEU A 49 -6.84 -15.06 -2.95
C LEU A 49 -7.17 -16.06 -4.06
N GLY A 50 -6.39 -17.13 -4.20
CA GLY A 50 -6.61 -18.15 -5.23
C GLY A 50 -6.01 -17.78 -6.58
N ALA A 51 -6.51 -18.41 -7.64
CA ALA A 51 -6.01 -18.24 -9.00
C ALA A 51 -6.41 -16.88 -9.62
N ALA A 52 -5.73 -16.50 -10.70
CA ALA A 52 -6.09 -15.34 -11.51
C ALA A 52 -7.57 -15.40 -11.95
N GLY A 53 -8.23 -14.25 -12.00
CA GLY A 53 -9.61 -14.11 -12.47
C GLY A 53 -10.70 -14.59 -11.52
N THR A 54 -10.35 -15.28 -10.42
CA THR A 54 -11.33 -15.62 -9.38
C THR A 54 -11.90 -14.36 -8.71
N GLU A 55 -13.11 -14.44 -8.16
CA GLU A 55 -13.76 -13.30 -7.50
C GLU A 55 -12.89 -12.71 -6.38
N SER A 56 -12.29 -13.56 -5.54
CA SER A 56 -11.37 -13.15 -4.49
C SER A 56 -10.12 -12.45 -5.03
N HIS A 57 -9.57 -12.91 -6.16
CA HIS A 57 -8.46 -12.22 -6.82
C HIS A 57 -8.88 -10.86 -7.36
N VAL A 58 -9.98 -10.78 -8.11
CA VAL A 58 -10.48 -9.51 -8.69
C VAL A 58 -10.78 -8.50 -7.58
N ASN A 59 -11.45 -8.94 -6.51
CA ASN A 59 -11.73 -8.09 -5.35
C ASN A 59 -10.43 -7.59 -4.70
N GLY A 60 -9.42 -8.45 -4.53
CA GLY A 60 -8.11 -8.05 -4.03
C GLY A 60 -7.41 -7.01 -4.92
N VAL A 61 -7.47 -7.17 -6.24
CA VAL A 61 -6.94 -6.19 -7.22
C VAL A 61 -7.63 -4.85 -7.05
N MET A 62 -8.96 -4.84 -7.02
CA MET A 62 -9.74 -3.61 -6.89
C MET A 62 -9.49 -2.90 -5.55
N MET A 63 -9.28 -3.65 -4.47
CA MET A 63 -8.93 -3.11 -3.16
C MET A 63 -7.58 -2.37 -3.18
N VAL A 64 -6.55 -2.94 -3.83
CA VAL A 64 -5.22 -2.33 -3.94
C VAL A 64 -5.25 -1.13 -4.87
N ILE A 65 -5.97 -1.19 -6.00
CA ILE A 65 -6.14 -0.04 -6.90
C ILE A 65 -6.74 1.15 -6.17
N LYS A 66 -7.81 0.91 -5.38
CA LYS A 66 -8.43 1.98 -4.57
C LYS A 66 -7.49 2.56 -3.52
N ARG A 67 -6.66 1.71 -2.90
CA ARG A 67 -5.62 2.18 -1.97
C ARG A 67 -4.63 3.10 -2.67
N ASN A 68 -4.16 2.75 -3.86
CA ASN A 68 -3.25 3.60 -4.64
C ASN A 68 -3.93 4.92 -5.05
N GLN A 69 -5.21 4.89 -5.41
CA GLN A 69 -5.99 6.09 -5.72
C GLN A 69 -6.14 7.05 -4.53
N ILE A 70 -5.94 6.58 -3.29
CA ILE A 70 -5.95 7.42 -2.08
C ILE A 70 -4.53 7.86 -1.74
N ASP A 71 -3.59 6.92 -1.71
CA ASP A 71 -2.24 7.16 -1.21
C ASP A 71 -1.42 8.05 -2.16
N GLU A 72 -1.54 7.89 -3.48
CA GLU A 72 -0.74 8.67 -4.45
C GLU A 72 -1.11 10.17 -4.47
N PRO A 73 -2.40 10.56 -4.48
CA PRO A 73 -2.77 11.97 -4.33
C PRO A 73 -2.33 12.55 -2.98
N GLN A 74 -2.42 11.78 -1.89
CA GLN A 74 -1.99 12.24 -0.58
C GLN A 74 -0.48 12.54 -0.56
N LYS A 75 0.35 11.67 -1.13
CA LYS A 75 1.80 11.91 -1.29
C LYS A 75 2.09 13.17 -2.10
N SER A 76 1.30 13.43 -3.15
CA SER A 76 1.42 14.65 -3.95
C SER A 76 1.11 15.90 -3.12
N ILE A 77 0.05 15.87 -2.29
CA ILE A 77 -0.31 16.96 -1.38
C ILE A 77 0.79 17.20 -0.35
N ASP A 78 1.33 16.14 0.24
CA ASP A 78 2.38 16.24 1.25
C ASP A 78 3.66 16.84 0.63
N SER A 79 4.05 16.39 -0.58
CA SER A 79 5.19 16.95 -1.31
C SER A 79 5.02 18.45 -1.63
N LEU A 80 3.80 18.89 -1.95
CA LEU A 80 3.50 20.31 -2.18
C LEU A 80 3.59 21.13 -0.90
N ARG A 81 3.18 20.58 0.24
CA ARG A 81 3.30 21.22 1.55
C ARG A 81 4.76 21.37 1.97
N ASP A 82 5.56 20.33 1.76
CA ASP A 82 7.01 20.37 2.02
C ASP A 82 7.68 21.46 1.16
N SER A 83 7.39 21.46 -0.15
CA SER A 83 7.90 22.48 -1.08
C SER A 83 7.51 23.91 -0.67
N TRP A 84 6.28 24.10 -0.17
CA TRP A 84 5.82 25.38 0.34
C TRP A 84 6.55 25.81 1.61
N SER A 85 6.79 24.87 2.53
CA SER A 85 7.55 25.11 3.76
C SER A 85 8.99 25.56 3.47
N ASP A 86 9.64 24.94 2.49
CA ASP A 86 10.99 25.28 2.06
C ASP A 86 11.04 26.72 1.50
N LEU A 87 10.08 27.07 0.64
CA LEU A 87 9.98 28.43 0.08
C LEU A 87 9.78 29.51 1.15
N TYR A 88 8.96 29.25 2.17
CA TYR A 88 8.75 30.20 3.27
C TYR A 88 9.99 30.38 4.13
N SER A 89 10.70 29.28 4.41
CA SER A 89 11.94 29.31 5.17
C SER A 89 13.00 30.16 4.45
N ASP A 90 13.15 29.96 3.13
CA ASP A 90 14.04 30.75 2.28
C ASP A 90 13.68 32.24 2.27
N LEU A 91 12.38 32.57 2.24
CA LEU A 91 11.91 33.95 2.25
C LEU A 91 12.20 34.66 3.57
N GLU A 92 12.05 33.96 4.70
CA GLU A 92 12.40 34.51 6.01
C GLU A 92 13.90 34.76 6.14
N GLU A 93 14.73 33.84 5.65
CA GLU A 93 16.18 33.99 5.64
C GLU A 93 16.61 35.19 4.78
N LYS A 94 16.04 35.34 3.57
CA LYS A 94 16.30 36.48 2.69
C LYS A 94 15.89 37.81 3.32
N LYS A 95 14.74 37.88 4.01
CA LYS A 95 14.31 39.09 4.75
C LYS A 95 15.25 39.45 5.90
N LYS A 96 15.72 38.45 6.66
CA LYS A 96 16.71 38.66 7.73
C LYS A 96 18.06 39.12 7.19
N PHE A 97 18.47 38.62 6.03
CA PHE A 97 19.70 39.06 5.37
C PHE A 97 19.57 40.50 4.86
N SER A 98 18.47 40.83 4.18
CA SER A 98 18.22 42.17 3.62
C SER A 98 18.02 43.27 4.67
N SER A 99 17.70 42.94 5.92
CA SER A 99 17.54 43.90 7.03
C SER A 99 18.81 44.10 7.86
N ARG A 100 19.89 43.37 7.56
CA ARG A 100 21.20 43.48 8.20
C ARG A 100 22.18 44.41 7.45
N PHE A 101 21.77 44.94 6.30
CA PHE A 101 22.47 45.94 5.50
C PHE A 101 21.54 47.12 5.24
#